data_AF-A0A9P7VEH4-F1
#
_entry.id   AF-A0A9P7VEH4-F1
#
_cell.length_a   1.000
_cell.length_b   1.000
_cell.length_c   1.000
_cell.angle_alpha   90.00
_cell.angle_beta   90.00
_cell.angle_gamma   90.00
#
_symmetry.space_group_name_H-M   'P 1'
#
loop_
_entity.id
_entity.type
_entity.pdbx_description
1 polymer ?
#
loop_
_entity_poly.entity_id
_entity_poly.type
_entity_poly.pdbx_seq_one_letter_code
_entity_poly.pdbx_strand_id
1 'polypeptide(L)'
;MPWLELEDLMHRLELTTASELDTALEFAENTIAHCKDYRQRESLLRELAAKIVDMKVEVRRAFGEDSPAYRILVLRGRRIDYWLKTVRIIHLLLSKYFWFAVLLFLLWFLFRVKGLA
;
A
#
# COMPACT_ATOMS: atom_id res chain seq x y z
N MET A 1 6.76 15.39 40.83
CA MET A 1 6.53 13.93 40.72
C MET A 1 7.14 13.49 39.39
N PRO A 2 8.30 12.82 39.39
CA PRO A 2 9.09 12.57 38.16
C PRO A 2 8.37 11.70 37.12
N TRP A 3 7.33 10.95 37.54
CA TRP A 3 6.53 10.08 36.68
C TRP A 3 5.60 10.87 35.72
N LEU A 4 5.06 12.01 36.16
CA LEU A 4 4.20 12.86 35.34
C LEU A 4 4.98 13.56 34.21
N GLU A 5 6.25 13.89 34.46
CA GLU A 5 7.15 14.48 33.46
C GLU A 5 7.58 13.44 32.42
N LEU A 6 7.76 12.18 32.83
CA LEU A 6 8.08 11.07 31.93
C LEU A 6 6.89 10.71 31.03
N GLU A 7 5.67 10.66 31.58
CA GLU A 7 4.44 10.43 30.79
C GLU A 7 4.21 11.55 29.77
N ASP A 8 4.35 12.82 30.17
CA ASP A 8 4.21 13.95 29.23
C ASP A 8 5.29 13.90 28.13
N LEU A 9 6.53 13.54 28.48
CA LEU A 9 7.61 13.39 27.50
C LEU A 9 7.35 12.24 26.53
N MET A 10 6.91 11.07 27.02
CA MET A 10 6.59 9.92 26.18
C MET A 10 5.43 10.23 25.24
N HIS A 11 4.40 10.93 25.73
CA HIS A 11 3.26 11.34 24.93
C HIS A 11 3.66 12.35 23.83
N ARG A 12 4.48 13.35 24.16
CA ARG A 12 5.02 14.29 23.17
C ARG A 12 5.86 13.58 22.12
N LEU A 13 6.72 12.65 22.54
CA LEU A 13 7.55 11.86 21.62
C LEU A 13 6.69 11.04 20.65
N GLU A 14 5.63 10.40 21.16
CA GLU A 14 4.67 9.65 20.36
C GLU A 14 3.97 10.54 19.32
N LEU A 15 3.52 11.73 19.73
CA LEU A 15 2.85 12.69 18.83
C LEU A 15 3.81 13.23 17.76
N THR A 16 5.04 13.60 18.14
CA THR A 16 6.06 14.05 17.19
C THR A 16 6.40 12.93 16.20
N THR A 17 6.61 11.71 16.70
CA THR A 17 6.86 10.53 15.86
C THR A 17 5.71 10.30 14.88
N ALA A 18 4.47 10.37 15.35
CA ALA A 18 3.28 10.22 14.50
C ALA A 18 3.23 11.28 13.39
N SER A 19 3.52 12.54 13.72
CA SER A 19 3.51 13.66 12.76
C SER A 19 4.61 13.53 11.70
N GLU A 20 5.84 13.23 12.12
CA GLU A 20 6.98 13.06 11.21
C GLU A 20 6.76 11.87 10.28
N LEU A 21 6.23 10.77 10.83
CA LEU A 21 5.92 9.57 10.07
C LEU A 21 4.84 9.83 9.02
N ASP A 22 3.77 10.53 9.37
CA ASP A 22 2.71 10.84 8.41
C ASP A 22 3.22 11.72 7.28
N THR A 23 4.06 12.70 7.59
CA THR A 23 4.70 13.60 6.63
C THR A 23 5.62 12.83 5.68
N ALA A 24 6.48 11.97 6.22
CA ALA A 24 7.42 11.17 5.43
C ALA A 24 6.68 10.18 4.50
N LEU A 25 5.63 9.54 5.01
CA LEU A 25 4.80 8.62 4.22
C LEU A 25 4.02 9.35 3.14
N GLU A 26 3.45 10.51 3.43
CA GLU A 26 2.78 11.35 2.42
C GLU A 26 3.74 11.78 1.32
N PHE A 27 4.95 12.22 1.67
CA PHE A 27 5.96 12.57 0.68
C PHE A 27 6.35 11.38 -0.21
N ALA A 28 6.55 10.19 0.38
CA ALA A 28 6.86 8.98 -0.37
C ALA A 28 5.69 8.59 -1.29
N GLU A 29 4.46 8.60 -0.80
CA GLU A 29 3.24 8.33 -1.58
C GLU A 29 3.11 9.30 -2.77
N ASN A 30 3.33 10.60 -2.54
CA ASN A 30 3.29 11.62 -3.58
C ASN A 30 4.38 11.40 -4.63
N THR A 31 5.61 11.08 -4.21
CA THR A 31 6.71 10.78 -5.12
C THR A 31 6.38 9.59 -6.02
N ILE A 32 5.81 8.53 -5.44
CA ILE A 32 5.39 7.33 -6.17
C ILE A 32 4.25 7.64 -7.15
N ALA A 33 3.27 8.45 -6.74
CA ALA A 33 2.13 8.82 -7.58
C ALA A 33 2.57 9.53 -8.87
N HIS A 34 3.63 10.33 -8.81
CA HIS A 34 4.19 11.06 -9.95
C HIS A 34 5.15 10.21 -10.81
N CYS A 35 5.50 8.99 -10.38
CA CYS A 35 6.35 8.09 -11.16
C CYS A 35 5.61 7.60 -12.40
N LYS A 36 6.07 7.98 -13.60
CA LYS A 36 5.42 7.64 -14.89
C LYS A 36 5.68 6.19 -15.30
N ASP A 37 6.83 5.63 -14.94
CA ASP A 37 7.17 4.24 -15.24
C ASP A 37 6.42 3.32 -14.28
N TYR A 38 5.60 2.42 -14.84
CA TYR A 38 4.80 1.51 -14.03
C TYR A 38 5.63 0.49 -13.24
N ARG A 39 6.75 -0.01 -13.80
CA ARG A 39 7.61 -0.99 -13.13
C ARG A 39 8.32 -0.33 -11.97
N GLN A 40 8.80 0.89 -12.20
CA GLN A 40 9.41 1.68 -11.15
C GLN A 40 8.40 1.99 -10.05
N ARG A 41 7.18 2.42 -10.42
CA ARG A 41 6.09 2.65 -9.47
C ARG A 41 5.77 1.40 -8.64
N GLU A 42 5.64 0.24 -9.27
CA GLU A 42 5.40 -1.02 -8.56
C GLU A 42 6.54 -1.37 -7.60
N SER A 43 7.80 -1.22 -8.05
CA SER A 43 8.98 -1.48 -7.22
C SER A 43 9.01 -0.59 -5.98
N LEU A 44 8.78 0.71 -6.15
CA LEU A 44 8.76 1.66 -5.04
C LEU A 44 7.61 1.39 -4.07
N LEU A 45 6.43 1.00 -4.57
CA LEU A 45 5.31 0.59 -3.71
C LEU A 45 5.65 -0.65 -2.88
N ARG A 46 6.35 -1.64 -3.46
CA ARG A 46 6.80 -2.84 -2.73
C ARG A 46 7.82 -2.50 -1.66
N GLU A 47 8.78 -1.63 -1.98
CA GLU A 47 9.77 -1.16 -1.02
C GLU A 47 9.12 -0.41 0.14
N LEU A 48 8.19 0.50 -0.16
CA LEU A 48 7.45 1.26 0.86
C LEU A 48 6.59 0.33 1.73
N ALA A 49 5.94 -0.67 1.14
CA ALA A 49 5.18 -1.68 1.88
C ALA A 49 6.07 -2.46 2.87
N ALA A 50 7.26 -2.88 2.44
CA ALA A 50 8.22 -3.58 3.31
C ALA A 50 8.66 -2.68 4.47
N LYS A 51 9.05 -1.43 4.18
CA LYS A 51 9.44 -0.46 5.20
C LYS A 51 8.35 -0.19 6.23
N ILE A 52 7.08 -0.12 5.81
CA ILE A 52 5.95 0.03 6.74
C ILE A 52 5.80 -1.19 7.64
N VAL A 53 6.01 -2.41 7.13
CA VAL A 53 5.97 -3.62 7.96
C VAL A 53 7.03 -3.57 9.05
N ASP A 54 8.26 -3.17 8.69
CA ASP A 54 9.37 -3.04 9.64
C ASP A 54 9.06 -1.95 10.69
N MET A 55 8.66 -0.76 10.25
CA MET A 55 8.29 0.35 11.14
C MET A 55 7.14 -0.01 12.08
N LYS A 56 6.15 -0.80 11.63
CA LYS A 56 5.05 -1.24 12.49
C LYS A 56 5.54 -2.06 13.67
N VAL A 57 6.56 -2.90 13.48
CA VAL A 57 7.13 -3.70 14.57
C VAL A 57 7.81 -2.80 15.59
N GLU A 58 8.58 -1.83 15.13
CA GLU A 58 9.31 -0.90 16.01
C GLU A 58 8.36 0.03 16.78
N VAL A 59 7.42 0.66 16.09
CA VAL A 59 6.44 1.57 16.71
C VAL A 59 5.54 0.82 17.69
N ARG A 60 5.15 -0.42 17.38
CA ARG A 60 4.40 -1.26 18.32
C ARG A 60 5.18 -1.52 19.61
N ARG A 61 6.49 -1.79 19.51
CA ARG A 61 7.34 -2.04 20.68
C ARG A 61 7.53 -0.76 21.52
N ALA A 62 7.64 0.39 20.88
CA ALA A 62 7.88 1.67 21.55
C ALA A 62 6.62 2.26 22.21
N PHE A 63 5.49 2.25 21.50
CA PHE A 63 4.29 3.01 21.88
C PHE A 63 3.02 2.15 22.00
N GLY A 64 3.08 0.86 21.64
CA GLY A 64 1.91 -0.02 21.63
C GLY A 64 1.03 0.11 20.38
N GLU A 65 0.04 -0.79 20.27
CA GLU A 65 -0.85 -0.86 19.10
C GLU A 65 -1.93 0.23 19.07
N ASP A 66 -2.28 0.77 20.24
CA ASP A 66 -3.29 1.83 20.37
C ASP A 66 -2.72 3.23 20.06
N SER A 67 -1.40 3.34 19.86
CA SER A 67 -0.73 4.60 19.57
C SER A 67 -1.18 5.22 18.25
N PRO A 68 -1.27 6.57 18.15
CA PRO A 68 -1.55 7.24 16.89
C PRO A 68 -0.54 6.89 15.79
N ALA A 69 0.75 6.78 16.14
CA ALA A 69 1.82 6.41 15.20
C ALA A 69 1.58 5.01 14.61
N TYR A 70 1.22 4.02 15.44
CA TYR A 70 0.91 2.68 14.94
C TYR A 70 -0.33 2.67 14.05
N ARG A 71 -1.39 3.39 14.44
CA ARG A 71 -2.61 3.52 13.64
C ARG A 71 -2.33 4.14 12.26
N ILE A 72 -1.49 5.17 12.18
CA ILE A 72 -1.06 5.77 10.91
C ILE A 72 -0.41 4.72 10.01
N LEU A 73 0.55 3.95 10.53
CA LEU A 73 1.21 2.89 9.77
C LEU A 73 0.24 1.82 9.28
N VAL A 74 -0.71 1.41 10.10
CA VAL A 74 -1.74 0.44 9.71
C VAL A 74 -2.61 0.97 8.57
N LEU A 75 -3.02 2.24 8.63
CA LEU A 75 -3.86 2.86 7.60
C LEU A 75 -3.08 3.05 6.29
N ARG A 76 -1.86 3.59 6.37
CA ARG A 76 -0.98 3.79 5.21
C ARG A 76 -0.58 2.47 4.57
N GLY A 77 -0.26 1.45 5.38
CA GLY A 77 0.03 0.10 4.89
C GLY A 77 -1.12 -0.52 4.10
N ARG A 78 -2.37 -0.38 4.58
CA ARG A 78 -3.56 -0.85 3.83
C ARG A 78 -3.74 -0.11 2.51
N ARG A 79 -3.48 1.20 2.48
CA ARG A 79 -3.56 2.01 1.27
C ARG A 79 -2.53 1.58 0.22
N ILE A 80 -1.30 1.34 0.64
CA ILE A 80 -0.22 0.89 -0.26
C ILE A 80 -0.51 -0.51 -0.82
N ASP A 81 -1.02 -1.43 0.00
CA ASP A 81 -1.46 -2.74 -0.49
C ASP A 81 -2.58 -2.61 -1.54
N TYR A 82 -3.54 -1.71 -1.33
CA TYR A 82 -4.57 -1.40 -2.32
C TYR A 82 -3.99 -0.83 -3.62
N TRP A 83 -3.00 0.06 -3.55
CA TRP A 83 -2.31 0.58 -4.73
C TRP A 83 -1.52 -0.51 -5.47
N LEU A 84 -0.83 -1.40 -4.76
CA LEU A 84 -0.15 -2.55 -5.35
C LEU A 84 -1.13 -3.47 -6.11
N LYS A 85 -2.29 -3.76 -5.51
CA LYS A 85 -3.35 -4.53 -6.18
C LYS A 85 -3.84 -3.83 -7.44
N THR A 86 -4.06 -2.52 -7.36
CA THR A 86 -4.47 -1.71 -8.52
C THR A 86 -3.45 -1.79 -9.65
N VAL A 87 -2.17 -1.61 -9.35
CA VAL A 87 -1.09 -1.70 -10.36
C VAL A 87 -1.05 -3.09 -11.01
N ARG A 88 -1.18 -4.16 -10.22
CA ARG A 88 -1.23 -5.54 -10.75
C ARG A 88 -2.44 -5.80 -11.65
N ILE A 89 -3.62 -5.29 -11.28
CA ILE A 89 -4.83 -5.41 -12.10
C ILE A 89 -4.65 -4.68 -13.42
N ILE A 90 -4.15 -3.44 -13.39
CA ILE A 90 -3.87 -2.67 -14.61
C ILE A 90 -2.87 -3.42 -15.49
N HIS A 91 -1.81 -3.98 -14.91
CA HIS A 91 -0.84 -4.79 -15.64
C HIS A 91 -1.50 -6.00 -16.33
N LEU A 92 -2.36 -6.72 -15.61
CA LEU A 92 -3.10 -7.86 -16.16
C LEU A 92 -4.00 -7.42 -17.31
N LEU A 93 -4.75 -6.33 -17.14
CA LEU A 93 -5.66 -5.80 -18.16
C LEU A 93 -4.92 -5.26 -19.39
N LEU A 94 -3.69 -4.79 -19.25
CA LEU A 94 -2.86 -4.34 -20.39
C LEU A 94 -2.12 -5.50 -21.07
N SER A 95 -2.12 -6.70 -20.47
CA SER A 95 -1.45 -7.86 -21.03
C SER A 95 -2.13 -8.34 -22.31
N LYS A 96 -1.35 -8.54 -23.38
CA LYS A 96 -1.85 -9.12 -24.65
C LYS A 96 -2.48 -10.50 -24.43
N TYR A 97 -1.96 -11.28 -23.49
CA TYR A 97 -2.50 -12.60 -23.16
C TYR A 97 -3.88 -12.54 -22.53
N PHE A 98 -4.16 -11.50 -21.74
CA PHE A 98 -5.49 -11.30 -21.16
C PHE A 98 -6.52 -11.09 -22.27
N TRP A 99 -6.25 -10.17 -23.21
CA TRP A 99 -7.15 -9.91 -24.33
C TRP A 99 -7.25 -11.10 -25.30
N PHE A 100 -6.17 -11.84 -25.49
CA PHE A 100 -6.21 -13.07 -26.28
C PHE A 100 -7.11 -14.13 -25.63
N ALA A 101 -7.03 -14.31 -24.30
CA ALA A 101 -7.91 -15.21 -23.57
C ALA A 101 -9.38 -14.77 -23.63
N VAL A 102 -9.63 -13.46 -23.47
CA VAL A 102 -10.98 -12.89 -23.64
C VAL A 102 -11.51 -13.14 -25.05
N LEU A 103 -10.69 -12.95 -26.08
CA LEU A 103 -11.06 -13.21 -27.46
C LEU A 103 -11.40 -14.69 -27.69
N LEU A 104 -10.57 -15.61 -27.22
CA LEU A 104 -10.83 -17.05 -27.33
C LEU A 104 -12.12 -17.46 -26.61
N PHE A 105 -12.37 -16.90 -25.43
CA PHE A 105 -13.60 -17.14 -24.68
C PHE A 105 -14.83 -16.64 -25.43
N LEU A 106 -14.78 -15.43 -26.00
CA LEU A 106 -15.85 -14.86 -26.81
C LEU A 106 -16.10 -15.69 -28.07
N LEU A 107 -15.05 -16.15 -28.76
CA LEU A 107 -15.16 -17.03 -29.91
C LEU A 107 -15.84 -18.35 -29.54
N TRP A 108 -15.36 -19.02 -28.48
CA TRP A 108 -15.96 -20.26 -27.98
C TRP A 108 -17.44 -20.07 -27.62
N PHE A 109 -17.78 -18.97 -26.93
CA PHE A 109 -19.16 -18.66 -26.57
C PHE A 109 -20.04 -18.45 -27.81
N LEU A 110 -19.55 -17.71 -28.80
CA LEU A 110 -20.26 -17.50 -30.05
C LEU A 110 -20.48 -18.81 -30.81
N PHE A 111 -19.49 -19.71 -30.87
CA PHE A 111 -19.65 -21.03 -31.47
C PHE A 111 -20.69 -21.88 -30.73
N ARG A 112 -20.70 -21.82 -29.40
CA ARG A 112 -21.66 -22.56 -28.58
C ARG A 112 -23.09 -22.04 -28.72
N VAL A 113 -23.29 -20.72 -28.79
CA VAL A 113 -24.61 -20.08 -28.87
C VAL A 113 -25.17 -20.14 -30.29
N LYS A 114 -24.31 -20.02 -31.33
CA LYS A 114 -24.75 -20.04 -32.73
C LYS A 114 -24.90 -21.44 -33.34
N GLY A 115 -24.57 -22.52 -32.61
CA GLY A 115 -24.89 -23.88 -33.04
C GLY A 115 -24.41 -24.20 -34.45
N LEU A 116 -23.11 -24.01 -34.73
CA LEU A 116 -22.46 -24.75 -35.81
C LEU A 116 -21.98 -26.08 -35.22
N ALA A 117 -22.96 -26.94 -34.97
CA ALA A 117 -22.79 -28.40 -34.98
C ALA A 117 -23.39 -28.90 -36.30
#